data_AF-A0A957ETD1-F1
#
_entry.id   AF-A0A957ETD1-F1
#
_cell.length_a   1.000
_cell.length_b   1.000
_cell.length_c   1.000
_cell.angle_alpha   90.00
_cell.angle_beta   90.00
_cell.angle_gamma   90.00
#
_symmetry.space_group_name_H-M   'P 1'
#
loop_
_entity.id
_entity.type
_entity.pdbx_description
1 polymer ?
#
loop_
_entity_poly.entity_id
_entity_poly.type
_entity_poly.pdbx_seq_one_letter_code
_entity_poly.pdbx_strand_id
1 'polypeptide(L)'
;MAREALEKRAQKAILQESFFRWESAVVISLSLILSAVAGTTGSLGPFWVWLLGGAAAEAALVYSSLSDPEFARKVVAKMLNSEFRPEKLSDKQLQQQINQALEYRARIDQAIRQNENPVFKTELSRTAEQIDEWLEYIYTLAQRIDRYRQNMGLLDGDKQKATRRIYQLQQELDRAKDDQTRKQIEETLESLYRQLATLDNLGKTIQQAELQLENTLTHLATIYSQTMLVDAKDDDTRAKRLRHEIAEEVVELQDLLSAMDDVGAADSWNS
;
A
#
# COMPACT_ATOMS: atom_id res chain seq x y z
N MET A 1 -9.87 -2.70 -14.82
CA MET A 1 -8.80 -2.24 -15.73
C MET A 1 -7.40 -2.28 -15.10
N ALA A 2 -7.24 -2.25 -13.77
CA ALA A 2 -5.95 -2.37 -13.09
C ALA A 2 -5.29 -3.76 -13.24
N ARG A 3 -6.04 -4.86 -13.16
CA ARG A 3 -5.55 -6.26 -13.28
C ARG A 3 -4.74 -6.55 -14.54
N GLU A 4 -5.29 -6.36 -15.74
CA GLU A 4 -4.55 -6.66 -16.99
C GLU A 4 -3.29 -5.81 -17.14
N ALA A 5 -3.31 -4.58 -16.60
CA ALA A 5 -2.15 -3.71 -16.59
C ALA A 5 -1.09 -4.21 -15.60
N LEU A 6 -1.46 -4.59 -14.38
CA LEU A 6 -0.54 -5.12 -13.36
C LEU A 6 0.01 -6.50 -13.73
N GLU A 7 -0.80 -7.45 -14.20
CA GLU A 7 -0.34 -8.78 -14.62
C GLU A 7 0.60 -8.72 -15.82
N LYS A 8 0.26 -7.94 -16.87
CA LYS A 8 1.15 -7.77 -18.03
C LYS A 8 2.42 -7.00 -17.67
N ARG A 9 2.34 -6.00 -16.79
CA ARG A 9 3.51 -5.25 -16.30
C ARG A 9 4.37 -6.12 -15.39
N ALA A 10 3.77 -7.00 -14.59
CA ALA A 10 4.45 -7.99 -13.77
C ALA A 10 5.18 -9.02 -14.62
N GLN A 11 4.51 -9.63 -15.59
CA GLN A 11 5.16 -10.56 -16.52
C GLN A 11 6.29 -9.87 -17.30
N LYS A 12 6.07 -8.63 -17.75
CA LYS A 12 7.12 -7.83 -18.42
C LYS A 12 8.27 -7.48 -17.48
N ALA A 13 8.01 -7.09 -16.24
CA ALA A 13 9.02 -6.76 -15.24
C ALA A 13 9.81 -7.99 -14.79
N ILE A 14 9.14 -9.14 -14.62
CA ILE A 14 9.79 -10.43 -14.36
C ILE A 14 10.73 -10.77 -15.51
N LEU A 15 10.28 -10.69 -16.77
CA LEU A 15 11.11 -10.95 -17.95
C LEU A 15 12.29 -9.96 -18.05
N GLN A 16 12.06 -8.68 -17.77
CA GLN A 16 13.07 -7.63 -17.87
C GLN A 16 14.12 -7.70 -16.75
N GLU A 17 13.70 -7.96 -15.51
CA GLU A 17 14.60 -8.12 -14.36
C GLU A 17 15.38 -9.44 -14.44
N SER A 18 14.76 -10.51 -14.97
CA SER A 18 15.44 -11.79 -15.23
C SER A 18 16.58 -11.63 -16.24
N PHE A 19 16.43 -10.73 -17.22
CA PHE A 19 17.45 -10.41 -18.22
C PHE A 19 18.58 -9.51 -17.68
N PHE A 20 18.37 -8.82 -16.55
CA PHE A 20 19.33 -7.89 -15.93
C PHE A 20 20.02 -8.44 -14.68
N ARG A 21 19.95 -9.76 -14.47
CA ARG A 21 20.68 -10.47 -13.41
C ARG A 21 22.19 -10.46 -13.69
N TRP A 22 23.01 -10.16 -12.68
CA TRP A 22 24.47 -10.23 -12.78
C TRP A 22 24.96 -11.64 -13.17
N GLU A 23 24.15 -12.68 -12.90
CA GLU A 23 24.41 -14.04 -13.35
C GLU A 23 24.32 -14.19 -14.89
N SER A 24 23.48 -13.40 -15.58
CA SER A 24 23.44 -13.34 -17.06
C SER A 24 24.72 -12.68 -17.61
N ALA A 25 25.23 -11.64 -16.96
CA ALA A 25 26.49 -11.02 -17.36
C ALA A 25 27.66 -12.03 -17.31
N VAL A 26 27.71 -12.91 -16.31
CA VAL A 26 28.74 -13.95 -16.20
C VAL A 26 28.58 -15.01 -17.30
N VAL A 27 27.36 -15.48 -17.56
CA VAL A 27 27.09 -16.50 -18.59
C VAL A 27 27.36 -15.96 -20.00
N ILE A 28 26.91 -14.73 -20.31
CA ILE A 28 27.20 -14.06 -21.58
C ILE A 28 28.71 -13.86 -21.76
N SER A 29 29.40 -13.40 -20.71
CA SER A 29 30.86 -13.21 -20.75
C SER A 29 31.59 -14.55 -20.98
N LEU A 30 31.21 -15.60 -20.26
CA LEU A 30 31.81 -16.92 -20.39
C LEU A 30 31.55 -17.54 -21.78
N SER A 31 30.33 -17.39 -22.31
CA SER A 31 29.98 -17.86 -23.66
C SER A 31 30.69 -17.08 -24.76
N LEU A 32 30.88 -15.76 -24.60
CA LEU A 32 31.67 -14.95 -25.54
C LEU A 32 33.15 -15.35 -25.53
N ILE A 33 33.72 -15.57 -24.34
CA ILE A 33 35.11 -16.02 -24.18
C ILE A 33 35.31 -17.40 -24.82
N LEU A 34 34.44 -18.36 -24.51
CA LEU A 34 34.52 -19.72 -25.08
C LEU A 34 34.31 -19.73 -26.60
N SER A 35 33.42 -18.88 -27.12
CA SER A 35 33.20 -18.72 -28.56
C SER A 35 34.43 -18.13 -29.28
N ALA A 36 35.07 -17.11 -28.69
CA ALA A 36 36.28 -16.50 -29.24
C ALA A 36 37.48 -17.47 -29.23
N VAL A 37 37.64 -18.25 -28.15
CA VAL A 37 38.69 -19.27 -28.07
C VAL A 37 38.43 -20.41 -29.06
N ALA A 38 37.19 -20.89 -29.18
CA ALA A 38 36.83 -21.92 -30.15
C ALA A 38 37.04 -21.48 -31.61
N GLY A 39 36.72 -20.22 -31.93
CA GLY A 39 36.93 -19.65 -33.26
C GLY A 39 38.40 -19.41 -33.63
N THR A 40 39.29 -19.26 -32.64
CA THR A 40 40.72 -18.99 -32.86
C THR A 40 41.58 -20.26 -32.83
N THR A 41 41.26 -21.24 -31.98
CA THR A 41 42.05 -22.48 -31.86
C THR A 41 41.49 -23.64 -32.68
N GLY A 42 40.20 -23.61 -33.06
CA GLY A 42 39.52 -24.69 -33.78
C GLY A 42 39.39 -26.01 -33.01
N SER A 43 39.92 -26.09 -31.78
CA SER A 43 40.05 -27.34 -31.02
C SER A 43 38.85 -27.64 -30.11
N LEU A 44 37.96 -26.67 -29.90
CA LEU A 44 36.81 -26.75 -28.99
C LEU A 44 35.47 -26.88 -29.74
N GLY A 45 35.50 -27.29 -31.01
CA GLY A 45 34.33 -27.41 -31.86
C GLY A 45 33.85 -26.07 -32.45
N PRO A 46 32.71 -26.08 -33.17
CA PRO A 46 32.22 -24.88 -33.85
C PRO A 46 31.81 -23.78 -32.87
N PHE A 47 32.27 -22.54 -33.10
CA PHE A 47 31.99 -21.39 -32.22
C PHE A 47 30.49 -21.16 -31.94
N TRP A 48 29.62 -21.49 -32.90
CA TRP A 48 28.17 -21.35 -32.78
C TRP A 48 27.55 -22.30 -31.75
N VAL A 49 28.18 -23.44 -31.45
CA VAL A 49 27.72 -24.38 -30.41
C VAL A 49 27.81 -23.74 -29.03
N TRP A 50 28.86 -22.95 -28.77
CA TRP A 50 29.03 -22.23 -27.50
C TRP A 50 28.06 -21.05 -27.35
N LEU A 51 27.70 -20.40 -28.46
CA LEU A 51 26.66 -19.36 -28.48
C LEU A 51 25.26 -19.95 -28.24
N LEU A 52 24.91 -21.06 -28.90
CA LEU A 52 23.65 -21.76 -28.63
C LEU A 52 23.61 -22.38 -27.24
N GLY A 53 24.73 -22.90 -26.74
CA GLY A 53 24.86 -23.42 -25.38
C GLY A 53 24.68 -22.32 -24.33
N GLY A 54 25.25 -21.14 -24.56
CA GLY A 54 25.01 -19.95 -23.73
C GLY A 54 23.55 -19.54 -23.73
N ALA A 55 22.94 -19.42 -24.92
CA ALA A 55 21.52 -19.10 -25.05
C ALA A 55 20.60 -20.14 -24.40
N ALA A 56 20.94 -21.44 -24.49
CA ALA A 56 20.20 -22.51 -23.84
C ALA A 56 20.39 -22.51 -22.32
N ALA A 57 21.60 -22.21 -21.83
CA ALA A 57 21.88 -22.06 -20.40
C ALA A 57 21.15 -20.85 -19.81
N GLU A 58 21.08 -19.73 -20.53
CA GLU A 58 20.26 -18.58 -20.14
C GLU A 58 18.77 -18.92 -20.17
N ALA A 59 18.29 -19.60 -21.20
CA ALA A 59 16.90 -20.06 -21.27
C ALA A 59 16.55 -20.99 -20.09
N ALA A 60 17.46 -21.88 -19.71
CA ALA A 60 17.30 -22.76 -18.55
C ALA A 60 17.35 -22.01 -17.23
N LEU A 61 18.24 -21.01 -17.08
CA LEU A 61 18.31 -20.16 -15.89
C LEU A 61 17.06 -19.29 -15.74
N VAL A 62 16.57 -18.72 -16.84
CA VAL A 62 15.32 -17.96 -16.86
C VAL A 62 14.15 -18.87 -16.53
N TYR A 63 14.08 -20.09 -17.09
CA TYR A 63 13.06 -21.09 -16.75
C TYR A 63 13.12 -21.50 -15.27
N SER A 64 14.33 -21.67 -14.73
CA SER A 64 14.56 -21.98 -13.33
C SER A 64 14.16 -20.81 -12.41
N SER A 65 14.44 -19.57 -12.78
CA SER A 65 14.04 -18.39 -11.98
C SER A 65 12.55 -18.10 -12.06
N LEU A 66 11.91 -18.40 -13.20
CA LEU A 66 10.46 -18.34 -13.35
C LEU A 66 9.76 -19.40 -12.48
N SER A 67 10.47 -20.49 -12.17
CA SER A 67 10.00 -21.55 -11.28
C SER A 67 10.39 -21.33 -9.81
N ASP A 68 11.15 -20.28 -9.50
CA ASP A 68 11.55 -19.94 -8.13
C ASP A 68 10.49 -19.05 -7.45
N PRO A 69 9.75 -19.57 -6.46
CA PRO A 69 8.69 -18.82 -5.80
C PRO A 69 9.21 -17.61 -4.98
N GLU A 70 10.47 -17.64 -4.52
CA GLU A 70 11.08 -16.53 -3.78
C GLU A 70 11.39 -15.34 -4.70
N PHE A 71 11.80 -15.61 -5.95
CA PHE A 71 12.03 -14.59 -6.97
C PHE A 71 10.71 -13.92 -7.37
N ALA A 72 9.66 -14.70 -7.63
CA ALA A 72 8.34 -14.17 -7.96
C ALA A 72 7.80 -13.23 -6.87
N ARG A 73 7.92 -13.62 -5.58
CA ARG A 73 7.53 -12.77 -4.45
C ARG A 73 8.29 -11.43 -4.46
N LYS A 74 9.61 -11.45 -4.63
CA LYS A 74 10.44 -10.24 -4.64
C LYS A 74 10.03 -9.27 -5.74
N VAL A 75 9.69 -9.79 -6.93
CA VAL A 75 9.24 -8.95 -8.04
C VAL A 75 7.87 -8.32 -7.74
N VAL A 76 6.91 -9.11 -7.22
CA VAL A 76 5.60 -8.59 -6.79
C VAL A 76 5.76 -7.50 -5.72
N ALA A 77 6.55 -7.75 -4.68
CA ALA A 77 6.83 -6.76 -3.64
C ALA A 77 7.47 -5.48 -4.21
N LYS A 78 8.42 -5.60 -5.14
CA LYS A 78 9.07 -4.44 -5.80
C LYS A 78 8.06 -3.62 -6.61
N MET A 79 7.12 -4.25 -7.31
CA MET A 79 6.09 -3.55 -8.08
C MET A 79 5.09 -2.83 -7.18
N LEU A 80 4.59 -3.51 -6.16
CA LEU A 80 3.69 -2.92 -5.18
C LEU A 80 4.36 -1.72 -4.49
N ASN A 81 5.63 -1.83 -4.10
CA ASN A 81 6.40 -0.70 -3.59
C ASN A 81 6.52 0.44 -4.60
N SER A 82 6.70 0.14 -5.89
CA SER A 82 6.75 1.19 -6.93
C SER A 82 5.40 1.90 -7.16
N GLU A 83 4.30 1.20 -6.92
CA GLU A 83 2.94 1.70 -7.11
C GLU A 83 2.50 2.53 -5.91
N PHE A 84 2.55 1.95 -4.72
CA PHE A 84 2.14 2.59 -3.47
C PHE A 84 3.20 3.52 -2.90
N ARG A 85 4.49 3.34 -3.21
CA ARG A 85 5.59 4.25 -2.80
C ARG A 85 5.54 4.64 -1.32
N PRO A 86 5.72 3.68 -0.40
CA PRO A 86 5.70 3.95 1.04
C PRO A 86 6.69 5.05 1.44
N GLU A 87 7.81 5.17 0.74
CA GLU A 87 8.86 6.18 0.98
C GLU A 87 8.39 7.63 0.88
N LYS A 88 7.22 7.89 0.27
CA LYS A 88 6.62 9.23 0.19
C LYS A 88 5.95 9.69 1.49
N LEU A 89 5.60 8.75 2.38
CA LEU A 89 5.05 9.09 3.69
C LEU A 89 6.17 9.72 4.52
N SER A 90 5.92 10.80 5.25
CA SER A 90 6.95 11.40 6.11
C SER A 90 7.17 10.58 7.38
N ASP A 91 6.09 10.04 7.93
CA ASP A 91 6.10 9.29 9.18
C ASP A 91 6.68 7.87 9.01
N LYS A 92 7.70 7.53 9.83
CA LYS A 92 8.39 6.24 9.75
C LYS A 92 7.55 5.04 10.18
N GLN A 93 6.64 5.22 11.12
CA GLN A 93 5.73 4.17 11.54
C GLN A 93 4.74 3.86 10.41
N LEU A 94 4.17 4.88 9.77
CA LEU A 94 3.29 4.70 8.61
C LEU A 94 4.04 4.04 7.44
N GLN A 95 5.28 4.45 7.16
CA GLN A 95 6.14 3.78 6.17
C GLN A 95 6.27 2.27 6.47
N GLN A 96 6.57 1.92 7.72
CA GLN A 96 6.77 0.53 8.13
C GLN A 96 5.47 -0.28 8.01
N GLN A 97 4.36 0.29 8.45
CA GLN A 97 3.03 -0.31 8.35
C GLN A 97 2.65 -0.62 6.90
N ILE A 98 2.81 0.32 5.98
CA ILE A 98 2.54 0.06 4.56
C ILE A 98 3.50 -0.99 3.99
N ASN A 99 4.79 -0.92 4.30
CA ASN A 99 5.74 -1.95 3.84
C ASN A 99 5.34 -3.37 4.30
N GLN A 100 4.86 -3.50 5.54
CA GLN A 100 4.36 -4.77 6.07
C GLN A 100 3.11 -5.25 5.31
N ALA A 101 2.17 -4.37 4.99
CA ALA A 101 0.98 -4.70 4.21
C ALA A 101 1.36 -5.25 2.81
N LEU A 102 2.29 -4.58 2.13
CA LEU A 102 2.78 -4.99 0.81
C LEU A 102 3.53 -6.32 0.88
N GLU A 103 4.28 -6.56 1.96
CA GLU A 103 4.94 -7.84 2.21
C GLU A 103 3.92 -8.97 2.40
N TYR A 104 2.87 -8.77 3.20
CA TYR A 104 1.80 -9.77 3.37
C TYR A 104 1.13 -10.10 2.03
N ARG A 105 0.81 -9.08 1.22
CA ARG A 105 0.23 -9.29 -0.12
C ARG A 105 1.14 -10.12 -1.03
N ALA A 106 2.44 -9.83 -1.05
CA ALA A 106 3.39 -10.58 -1.85
C ALA A 106 3.51 -12.05 -1.38
N ARG A 107 3.49 -12.28 -0.06
CA ARG A 107 3.51 -13.63 0.53
C ARG A 107 2.23 -14.41 0.25
N ILE A 108 1.07 -13.77 0.28
CA ILE A 108 -0.22 -14.36 -0.10
C ILE A 108 -0.18 -14.80 -1.57
N ASP A 109 0.34 -13.96 -2.48
CA ASP A 109 0.51 -14.31 -3.90
C ASP A 109 1.35 -15.58 -4.09
N GLN A 110 2.49 -15.64 -3.38
CA GLN A 110 3.39 -16.79 -3.40
C GLN A 110 2.68 -18.06 -2.92
N ALA A 111 1.96 -17.98 -1.80
CA ALA A 111 1.22 -19.09 -1.23
C ALA A 111 0.15 -19.65 -2.17
N ILE A 112 -0.59 -18.76 -2.86
CA ILE A 112 -1.60 -19.14 -3.86
C ILE A 112 -0.94 -19.86 -5.04
N ARG A 113 0.17 -19.33 -5.57
CA ARG A 113 0.88 -19.93 -6.71
C ARG A 113 1.44 -21.31 -6.40
N GLN A 114 1.97 -21.50 -5.20
CA GLN A 114 2.58 -22.75 -4.74
C GLN A 114 1.58 -23.87 -4.49
N ASN A 115 0.29 -23.57 -4.29
CA ASN A 115 -0.71 -24.61 -4.10
C ASN A 115 -0.78 -25.51 -5.37
N GLU A 116 -1.18 -26.77 -5.26
CA GLU A 116 -1.30 -27.65 -6.43
C GLU A 116 -2.73 -27.66 -6.99
N ASN A 117 -3.73 -27.28 -6.18
CA ASN A 117 -5.15 -27.35 -6.55
C ASN A 117 -5.57 -26.18 -7.46
N PRO A 118 -5.97 -26.43 -8.72
CA PRO A 118 -6.35 -25.38 -9.67
C PRO A 118 -7.65 -24.64 -9.31
N VAL A 119 -8.59 -25.30 -8.62
CA VAL A 119 -9.84 -24.66 -8.16
C VAL A 119 -9.53 -23.66 -7.07
N PHE A 120 -8.74 -24.07 -6.08
CA PHE A 120 -8.31 -23.21 -4.99
C PHE A 120 -7.47 -22.03 -5.47
N LYS A 121 -6.55 -22.24 -6.43
CA LYS A 121 -5.83 -21.14 -7.11
C LYS A 121 -6.78 -20.11 -7.68
N THR A 122 -7.80 -20.56 -8.39
CA THR A 122 -8.75 -19.66 -9.07
C THR A 122 -9.52 -18.83 -8.06
N GLU A 123 -10.05 -19.45 -7.01
CA GLU A 123 -10.85 -18.74 -6.00
C GLU A 123 -9.99 -17.78 -5.16
N LEU A 124 -8.81 -18.19 -4.70
CA LEU A 124 -7.92 -17.29 -3.96
C LEU A 124 -7.31 -16.20 -4.82
N SER A 125 -7.09 -16.44 -6.13
CA SER A 125 -6.63 -15.37 -7.02
C SER A 125 -7.65 -14.23 -7.07
N ARG A 126 -8.96 -14.54 -7.10
CA ARG A 126 -9.99 -13.50 -6.99
C ARG A 126 -9.95 -12.78 -5.65
N THR A 127 -9.67 -13.50 -4.57
CA THR A 127 -9.50 -12.87 -3.25
C THR A 127 -8.28 -11.96 -3.20
N ALA A 128 -7.16 -12.36 -3.81
CA ALA A 128 -5.95 -11.52 -3.90
C ALA A 128 -6.19 -10.23 -4.68
N GLU A 129 -7.07 -10.24 -5.69
CA GLU A 129 -7.49 -9.02 -6.40
C GLU A 129 -8.20 -8.03 -5.48
N GLN A 130 -9.03 -8.52 -4.55
CA GLN A 130 -9.71 -7.66 -3.57
C GLN A 130 -8.75 -7.09 -2.53
N ILE A 131 -7.66 -7.82 -2.22
CA ILE A 131 -6.59 -7.31 -1.36
C ILE A 131 -5.87 -6.14 -2.04
N ASP A 132 -5.73 -6.14 -3.37
CA ASP A 132 -5.11 -5.00 -4.08
C ASP A 132 -5.94 -3.72 -3.94
N GLU A 133 -7.27 -3.83 -4.08
CA GLU A 133 -8.20 -2.72 -3.82
C GLU A 133 -8.14 -2.28 -2.34
N TRP A 134 -8.09 -3.24 -1.42
CA TRP A 134 -7.95 -2.95 0.00
C TRP A 134 -6.65 -2.21 0.32
N LEU A 135 -5.53 -2.61 -0.28
CA LEU A 135 -4.23 -1.92 -0.16
C LEU A 135 -4.30 -0.46 -0.63
N GLU A 136 -5.11 -0.15 -1.63
CA GLU A 136 -5.34 1.22 -2.08
C GLU A 136 -6.01 2.08 -1.00
N TYR A 137 -7.04 1.54 -0.34
CA TYR A 137 -7.67 2.21 0.80
C TYR A 137 -6.74 2.36 2.00
N ILE A 138 -5.96 1.32 2.32
CA ILE A 138 -4.94 1.34 3.40
C ILE A 138 -3.91 2.43 3.14
N TYR A 139 -3.38 2.50 1.91
CA TYR A 139 -2.39 3.51 1.55
C TYR A 139 -2.98 4.92 1.58
N THR A 140 -4.21 5.10 1.07
CA THR A 140 -4.92 6.38 1.11
C THR A 140 -5.17 6.85 2.54
N LEU A 141 -5.52 5.93 3.45
CA LEU A 141 -5.70 6.22 4.86
C LEU A 141 -4.37 6.68 5.50
N ALA A 142 -3.29 5.94 5.26
CA ALA A 142 -1.96 6.32 5.74
C ALA A 142 -1.51 7.69 5.22
N GLN A 143 -1.77 8.03 3.94
CA GLN A 143 -1.48 9.36 3.40
C GLN A 143 -2.25 10.46 4.13
N ARG A 144 -3.50 10.21 4.52
CA ARG A 144 -4.30 11.20 5.24
C ARG A 144 -3.81 11.41 6.67
N ILE A 145 -3.49 10.32 7.37
CA ILE A 145 -2.87 10.37 8.70
C ILE A 145 -1.54 11.13 8.62
N ASP A 146 -0.69 10.82 7.64
CA ASP A 146 0.61 11.46 7.45
C ASP A 146 0.47 12.98 7.24
N ARG A 147 -0.47 13.41 6.38
CA ARG A 147 -0.76 14.84 6.18
C ARG A 147 -1.24 15.52 7.45
N TYR A 148 -2.07 14.87 8.26
CA TYR A 148 -2.51 15.42 9.53
C TYR A 148 -1.34 15.58 10.50
N ARG A 149 -0.50 14.54 10.67
CA ARG A 149 0.67 14.58 11.56
C ARG A 149 1.63 15.72 11.18
N GLN A 150 1.81 15.97 9.88
CA GLN A 150 2.62 17.09 9.39
C GLN A 150 2.03 18.46 9.76
N ASN A 151 0.70 18.58 9.82
CA ASN A 151 0.01 19.84 10.11
C ASN A 151 -0.39 20.01 11.58
N MET A 152 -0.14 19.01 12.44
CA MET A 152 -0.56 19.00 13.84
C MET A 152 -0.13 20.26 14.60
N GLY A 153 1.11 20.73 14.38
CA GLY A 153 1.62 21.94 15.03
C GLY A 153 0.87 23.23 14.64
N LEU A 154 0.33 23.31 13.42
CA LEU A 154 -0.51 24.44 12.99
C LEU A 154 -1.88 24.36 13.64
N LEU A 155 -2.49 23.16 13.64
CA LEU A 155 -3.82 22.91 14.22
C LEU A 155 -3.85 23.19 15.73
N ASP A 156 -2.82 22.77 16.47
CA ASP A 156 -2.67 23.09 17.90
C ASP A 156 -2.56 24.60 18.12
N GLY A 157 -1.82 25.29 17.23
CA GLY A 157 -1.71 26.74 17.25
C GLY A 157 -3.06 27.43 17.05
N ASP A 158 -3.87 26.94 16.11
CA ASP A 158 -5.18 27.52 15.80
C ASP A 158 -6.20 27.24 16.91
N LYS A 159 -6.18 26.05 17.50
CA LYS A 159 -6.95 25.73 18.72
C LYS A 159 -6.63 26.71 19.85
N GLN A 160 -5.36 26.95 20.12
CA GLN A 160 -4.94 27.90 21.16
C GLN A 160 -5.34 29.35 20.86
N LYS A 161 -5.20 29.79 19.59
CA LYS A 161 -5.64 31.14 19.17
C LYS A 161 -7.14 31.31 19.37
N ALA A 162 -7.94 30.34 18.93
CA ALA A 162 -9.39 30.35 19.08
C ALA A 162 -9.81 30.41 20.55
N THR A 163 -9.23 29.56 21.41
CA THR A 163 -9.50 29.58 22.85
C THR A 163 -9.16 30.94 23.50
N ARG A 164 -8.03 31.54 23.15
CA ARG A 164 -7.66 32.87 23.66
C ARG A 164 -8.65 33.95 23.18
N ARG A 165 -9.08 33.90 21.92
CA ARG A 165 -10.03 34.87 21.36
C ARG A 165 -11.41 34.74 21.99
N ILE A 166 -11.88 33.51 22.26
CA ILE A 166 -13.12 33.26 23.01
C ILE A 166 -13.07 33.94 24.37
N TYR A 167 -11.99 33.75 25.13
CA TYR A 167 -11.85 34.35 26.45
C TYR A 167 -11.88 35.89 26.39
N GLN A 168 -11.23 36.49 25.40
CA GLN A 168 -11.27 37.94 25.19
C GLN A 168 -12.67 38.44 24.83
N LEU A 169 -13.34 37.78 23.88
CA LEU A 169 -14.68 38.15 23.44
C LEU A 169 -15.72 38.01 24.56
N GLN A 170 -15.59 37.03 25.45
CA GLN A 170 -16.43 36.91 26.64
C GLN A 170 -16.27 38.16 27.55
N GLN A 171 -15.05 38.61 27.80
CA GLN A 171 -14.81 39.83 28.58
C GLN A 171 -15.32 41.10 27.88
N GLU A 172 -15.22 41.16 26.55
CA GLU A 172 -15.76 42.26 25.75
C GLU A 172 -17.30 42.28 25.82
N LEU A 173 -17.95 41.10 25.75
CA LEU A 173 -19.40 40.94 25.83
C LEU A 173 -19.97 41.42 27.18
N ASP A 174 -19.26 41.14 28.27
CA ASP A 174 -19.63 41.60 29.62
C ASP A 174 -19.61 43.13 29.77
N ARG A 175 -18.81 43.81 28.94
CA ARG A 175 -18.61 45.27 28.97
C ARG A 175 -19.38 46.01 27.88
N ALA A 176 -19.87 45.30 26.86
CA ALA A 176 -20.61 45.87 25.75
C ALA A 176 -21.97 46.43 26.20
N LYS A 177 -22.27 47.66 25.78
CA LYS A 177 -23.46 48.41 26.20
C LYS A 177 -24.53 48.54 25.11
N ASP A 178 -24.15 48.45 23.85
CA ASP A 178 -25.07 48.49 22.72
C ASP A 178 -25.38 47.08 22.19
N ASP A 179 -26.65 46.88 21.80
CA ASP A 179 -27.15 45.57 21.37
C ASP A 179 -26.50 45.08 20.08
N GLN A 180 -26.08 46.00 19.21
CA GLN A 180 -25.44 45.64 17.94
C GLN A 180 -24.06 45.01 18.16
N THR A 181 -23.23 45.60 19.02
CA THR A 181 -21.90 45.08 19.37
C THR A 181 -22.01 43.76 20.12
N ARG A 182 -22.97 43.62 21.06
CA ARG A 182 -23.23 42.34 21.73
C ARG A 182 -23.53 41.24 20.71
N LYS A 183 -24.44 41.52 19.77
CA LYS A 183 -24.84 40.55 18.74
C LYS A 183 -23.64 40.12 17.87
N GLN A 184 -22.80 41.06 17.44
CA GLN A 184 -21.61 40.73 16.64
C GLN A 184 -20.59 39.88 17.42
N ILE A 185 -20.41 40.17 18.71
CA ILE A 185 -19.54 39.36 19.58
C ILE A 185 -20.11 37.95 19.75
N GLU A 186 -21.41 37.82 19.96
CA GLU A 186 -22.12 36.53 20.09
C GLU A 186 -22.00 35.69 18.81
N GLU A 187 -22.22 36.28 17.64
CA GLU A 187 -22.04 35.62 16.34
C GLU A 187 -20.59 35.12 16.14
N THR A 188 -19.61 35.94 16.55
CA THR A 188 -18.18 35.58 16.47
C THR A 188 -17.83 34.44 17.43
N LEU A 189 -18.36 34.49 18.66
CA LEU A 189 -18.19 33.42 19.65
C LEU A 189 -18.77 32.10 19.14
N GLU A 190 -19.97 32.12 18.58
CA GLU A 190 -20.62 30.95 18.00
C GLU A 190 -19.77 30.31 16.89
N SER A 191 -19.18 31.14 16.02
CA SER A 191 -18.25 30.68 14.98
C SER A 191 -17.00 30.02 15.56
N LEU A 192 -16.37 30.63 16.57
CA LEU A 192 -15.18 30.08 17.22
C LEU A 192 -15.46 28.77 17.97
N TYR A 193 -16.63 28.63 18.60
CA TYR A 193 -17.03 27.36 19.23
C TYR A 193 -17.24 26.26 18.20
N ARG A 194 -17.87 26.57 17.05
CA ARG A 194 -17.98 25.61 15.94
C ARG A 194 -16.61 25.18 15.43
N GLN A 195 -15.70 26.13 15.21
CA GLN A 195 -14.34 25.82 14.78
C GLN A 195 -13.60 24.89 15.76
N LEU A 196 -13.68 25.17 17.06
CA LEU A 196 -13.09 24.29 18.08
C LEU A 196 -13.69 22.89 18.10
N ALA A 197 -15.02 22.79 17.92
CA ALA A 197 -15.69 21.49 17.83
C ALA A 197 -15.24 20.69 16.60
N THR A 198 -15.08 21.35 15.44
CA THR A 198 -14.55 20.73 14.22
C THR A 198 -13.12 20.22 14.42
N LEU A 199 -12.24 21.04 15.00
CA LEU A 199 -10.85 20.65 15.28
C LEU A 199 -10.76 19.46 16.25
N ASP A 200 -11.62 19.41 17.27
CA ASP A 200 -11.70 18.29 18.20
C ASP A 200 -12.20 17.00 17.52
N ASN A 201 -13.21 17.13 16.65
CA ASN A 201 -13.71 16.00 15.88
C ASN A 201 -12.64 15.46 14.91
N LEU A 202 -11.91 16.35 14.23
CA LEU A 202 -10.81 15.96 13.34
C LEU A 202 -9.75 15.13 14.08
N GLY A 203 -9.35 15.56 15.28
CA GLY A 203 -8.40 14.80 16.10
C GLY A 203 -8.90 13.40 16.46
N LYS A 204 -10.19 13.27 16.81
CA LYS A 204 -10.82 11.98 17.11
C LYS A 204 -10.88 11.06 15.89
N THR A 205 -11.30 11.59 14.73
CA THR A 205 -11.38 10.80 13.50
C THR A 205 -10.00 10.32 13.06
N ILE A 206 -8.95 11.14 13.22
CA ILE A 206 -7.57 10.71 12.94
C ILE A 206 -7.12 9.61 13.89
N GLN A 207 -7.40 9.74 15.19
CA GLN A 207 -7.06 8.69 16.15
C GLN A 207 -7.76 7.36 15.80
N GLN A 208 -9.03 7.42 15.39
CA GLN A 208 -9.76 6.25 14.88
C GLN A 208 -9.10 5.67 13.63
N ALA A 209 -8.65 6.53 12.72
CA ALA A 209 -7.94 6.10 11.51
C ALA A 209 -6.62 5.40 11.80
N GLU A 210 -5.86 5.87 12.78
CA GLU A 210 -4.63 5.21 13.22
C GLU A 210 -4.90 3.81 13.77
N LEU A 211 -5.94 3.67 14.61
CA LEU A 211 -6.37 2.38 15.14
C LEU A 211 -6.87 1.44 14.03
N GLN A 212 -7.63 1.96 13.07
CA GLN A 212 -8.12 1.16 11.95
C GLN A 212 -6.98 0.66 11.07
N LEU A 213 -5.96 1.49 10.82
CA LEU A 213 -4.77 1.08 10.06
C LEU A 213 -4.02 -0.08 10.76
N GLU A 214 -3.89 -0.02 12.09
CA GLU A 214 -3.32 -1.12 12.88
C GLU A 214 -4.18 -2.39 12.84
N ASN A 215 -5.50 -2.23 12.93
CA ASN A 215 -6.44 -3.35 12.84
C ASN A 215 -6.33 -4.05 11.47
N THR A 216 -6.38 -3.29 10.39
CA THR A 216 -6.25 -3.79 9.02
C THR A 216 -4.96 -4.58 8.81
N LEU A 217 -3.82 -4.15 9.37
CA LEU A 217 -2.59 -4.93 9.31
C LEU A 217 -2.70 -6.28 10.04
N THR A 218 -3.43 -6.32 11.15
CA THR A 218 -3.70 -7.55 11.90
C THR A 218 -4.58 -8.50 11.09
N HIS A 219 -5.60 -7.97 10.40
CA HIS A 219 -6.41 -8.75 9.48
C HIS A 219 -5.57 -9.30 8.31
N LEU A 220 -4.72 -8.49 7.66
CA LEU A 220 -3.81 -8.96 6.62
C LEU A 220 -2.89 -10.10 7.10
N ALA A 221 -2.33 -10.00 8.30
CA ALA A 221 -1.50 -11.04 8.90
C ALA A 221 -2.29 -12.34 9.14
N THR A 222 -3.55 -12.21 9.56
CA THR A 222 -4.48 -13.33 9.76
C THR A 222 -4.80 -14.00 8.43
N ILE A 223 -5.13 -13.23 7.40
CA ILE A 223 -5.41 -13.71 6.04
C ILE A 223 -4.21 -14.45 5.45
N TYR A 224 -3.00 -13.90 5.61
CA TYR A 224 -1.76 -14.57 5.23
C TYR A 224 -1.61 -15.93 5.95
N SER A 225 -1.77 -15.94 7.27
CA SER A 225 -1.67 -17.17 8.07
C SER A 225 -2.71 -18.22 7.65
N GLN A 226 -3.94 -17.79 7.38
CA GLN A 226 -5.00 -18.67 6.89
C GLN A 226 -4.70 -19.22 5.49
N THR A 227 -4.07 -18.43 4.62
CA THR A 227 -3.65 -18.85 3.27
C THR A 227 -2.58 -19.94 3.33
N MET A 228 -1.67 -19.88 4.32
CA MET A 228 -0.62 -20.90 4.52
C MET A 228 -1.14 -22.21 5.12
N LEU A 229 -2.23 -22.17 5.88
CA LEU A 229 -2.77 -23.32 6.62
C LEU A 229 -3.81 -24.14 5.83
N VAL A 230 -3.83 -24.06 4.50
CA VAL A 230 -4.85 -24.76 3.71
C VAL A 230 -4.41 -26.17 3.34
N ASP A 231 -5.21 -27.14 3.79
CA ASP A 231 -5.17 -28.55 3.38
C ASP A 231 -6.47 -28.89 2.63
N ALA A 232 -6.37 -29.77 1.64
CA ALA A 232 -7.17 -29.82 0.40
C ALA A 232 -8.67 -30.24 0.52
N LYS A 233 -9.29 -30.14 1.70
CA LYS A 233 -10.64 -30.72 1.95
C LYS A 233 -11.77 -29.73 2.24
N ASP A 234 -11.52 -28.42 2.40
CA ASP A 234 -12.60 -27.45 2.75
C ASP A 234 -12.42 -26.06 2.09
N ASP A 235 -12.03 -26.08 0.81
CA ASP A 235 -11.41 -24.95 0.10
C ASP A 235 -12.39 -23.82 -0.31
N ASP A 236 -13.62 -24.13 -0.76
CA ASP A 236 -14.55 -23.13 -1.33
C ASP A 236 -15.21 -22.25 -0.25
N THR A 237 -15.67 -22.86 0.84
CA THR A 237 -16.30 -22.13 1.94
C THR A 237 -15.32 -21.14 2.59
N ARG A 238 -14.05 -21.51 2.67
CA ARG A 238 -13.01 -20.66 3.29
C ARG A 238 -12.63 -19.48 2.42
N ALA A 239 -12.44 -19.66 1.11
CA ALA A 239 -12.20 -18.56 0.19
C ALA A 239 -13.37 -17.56 0.14
N LYS A 240 -14.61 -18.07 0.23
CA LYS A 240 -15.82 -17.23 0.33
C LYS A 240 -15.84 -16.38 1.61
N ARG A 241 -15.53 -16.97 2.77
CA ARG A 241 -15.43 -16.23 4.04
C ARG A 241 -14.37 -15.15 3.98
N LEU A 242 -13.19 -15.49 3.45
CA LEU A 242 -12.08 -14.56 3.32
C LEU A 242 -12.43 -13.34 2.47
N ARG A 243 -13.09 -13.58 1.33
CA ARG A 243 -13.62 -12.51 0.47
C ARG A 243 -14.65 -11.64 1.19
N HIS A 244 -15.52 -12.25 2.00
CA HIS A 244 -16.52 -11.50 2.74
C HIS A 244 -15.86 -10.60 3.79
N GLU A 245 -14.91 -11.12 4.56
CA GLU A 245 -14.12 -10.36 5.55
C GLU A 245 -13.39 -9.18 4.89
N ILE A 246 -12.70 -9.41 3.76
CA ILE A 246 -12.03 -8.32 3.02
C ILE A 246 -13.03 -7.26 2.53
N ALA A 247 -14.21 -7.69 2.06
CA ALA A 247 -15.22 -6.74 1.60
C ALA A 247 -15.77 -5.88 2.74
N GLU A 248 -15.93 -6.44 3.95
CA GLU A 248 -16.33 -5.69 5.14
C GLU A 248 -15.25 -4.67 5.53
N GLU A 249 -13.98 -5.08 5.56
CA GLU A 249 -12.85 -4.19 5.86
C GLU A 249 -12.71 -3.04 4.86
N VAL A 250 -12.96 -3.30 3.57
CA VAL A 250 -12.96 -2.26 2.53
C VAL A 250 -14.05 -1.23 2.77
N VAL A 251 -15.26 -1.68 3.12
CA VAL A 251 -16.38 -0.78 3.42
C VAL A 251 -16.07 0.06 4.66
N GLU A 252 -15.55 -0.54 5.72
CA GLU A 252 -15.19 0.18 6.96
C GLU A 252 -14.13 1.26 6.69
N LEU A 253 -13.09 0.94 5.90
CA LEU A 253 -12.09 1.93 5.51
C LEU A 253 -12.69 3.04 4.63
N GLN A 254 -13.59 2.70 3.70
CA GLN A 254 -14.25 3.69 2.85
C GLN A 254 -15.12 4.64 3.68
N ASP A 255 -15.87 4.13 4.65
CA ASP A 255 -16.71 4.93 5.54
C ASP A 255 -15.86 5.87 6.41
N LEU A 256 -14.77 5.35 6.96
CA LEU A 256 -13.81 6.15 7.74
C LEU A 256 -13.14 7.23 6.87
N LEU A 257 -12.71 6.89 5.66
CA LEU A 257 -12.15 7.86 4.72
C LEU A 257 -13.19 8.95 4.38
N SER A 258 -14.45 8.57 4.16
CA SER A 258 -15.52 9.53 3.90
C SER A 258 -15.73 10.47 5.10
N ALA A 259 -15.74 9.92 6.33
CA ALA A 259 -15.82 10.71 7.55
C ALA A 259 -14.64 11.70 7.69
N MET A 260 -13.44 11.31 7.29
CA MET A 260 -12.27 12.20 7.27
C MET A 260 -12.41 13.33 6.23
N ASP A 261 -13.00 13.06 5.07
CA ASP A 261 -13.23 14.08 4.05
C ASP A 261 -14.29 15.09 4.49
N ASP A 262 -15.37 14.62 5.13
CA ASP A 262 -16.43 15.50 5.63
C ASP A 262 -15.92 16.49 6.68
N VAL A 263 -15.04 16.01 7.59
CA VAL A 263 -14.44 16.85 8.63
C VAL A 263 -13.39 17.79 8.06
N GLY A 264 -12.60 17.35 7.07
CA GLY A 264 -11.61 18.20 6.39
C GLY A 264 -12.24 19.26 5.48
N ALA A 265 -13.33 18.93 4.79
CA ALA A 265 -14.06 19.87 3.96
C ALA A 265 -14.65 21.01 4.80
N ALA A 266 -15.21 20.71 5.98
CA ALA A 266 -15.77 21.70 6.90
C ALA A 266 -14.76 22.79 7.34
N ASP A 267 -13.46 22.48 7.37
CA ASP A 267 -12.40 23.44 7.72
C ASP A 267 -12.08 24.39 6.55
N SER A 268 -12.15 23.90 5.30
CA SER A 268 -11.88 24.69 4.09
C SER A 268 -12.93 25.78 3.79
N TRP A 269 -14.14 25.67 4.35
CA TRP A 269 -15.21 26.67 4.21
C TRP A 269 -15.08 27.86 5.17
N ASN A 270 -14.18 27.78 6.16
CA ASN A 270 -13.94 28.83 7.17
C ASN A 270 -12.63 29.62 6.93
N SER A 271 -11.95 29.37 5.81
CA SER A 271 -10.71 30.07 5.39
C SER A 271 -10.98 31.21 4.41
#